data_AF-A0A955KE95-F1
#
_entry.id   AF-A0A955KE95-F1
#
_cell.length_a   1.000
_cell.length_b   1.000
_cell.length_c   1.000
_cell.angle_alpha   90.00
_cell.angle_beta   90.00
_cell.angle_gamma   90.00
#
_symmetry.space_group_name_H-M   'P 1'
#
loop_
_entity.id
_entity.type
_entity.pdbx_description
1 polymer ?
#
loop_
_entity_poly.entity_id
_entity_poly.type
_entity_poly.pdbx_seq_one_letter_code
_entity_poly.pdbx_strand_id
1 'polypeptide(L)'
;MTTTPFRSRPRGWRTLHTHNAYAEAIESGEYNDPSFCHICEAPSVIEFEHWRIIQNKFPYDEIARRHDMIVPKVHKKEEDLTAIELQELRELKIGHINDTYQMLMESVPKNKSLPQHFHLHLLQIKTPNQPLQPE
;
A
#
# COMPACT_ATOMS: atom_id res chain seq x y z
N MET A 1 10.67 35.08 -1.07
CA MET A 1 9.85 33.87 -1.26
C MET A 1 10.82 32.71 -1.45
N THR A 2 11.02 31.90 -0.41
CA THR A 2 11.96 30.77 -0.44
C THR A 2 11.27 29.57 -1.05
N THR A 3 11.46 29.36 -2.35
CA THR A 3 11.17 28.06 -2.98
C THR A 3 12.25 27.09 -2.51
N THR A 4 11.97 26.34 -1.46
CA THR A 4 12.78 25.18 -1.10
C THR A 4 12.84 24.27 -2.35
N PRO A 5 14.03 23.94 -2.89
CA PRO A 5 14.10 23.10 -4.05
C PRO A 5 13.49 21.75 -3.70
N PHE A 6 12.57 21.29 -4.55
CA PHE A 6 11.98 19.96 -4.49
C PHE A 6 13.13 18.96 -4.50
N ARG A 7 13.50 18.42 -3.34
CA ARG A 7 14.33 17.23 -3.28
C ARG A 7 13.45 16.13 -3.83
N SER A 8 13.61 15.82 -5.12
CA SER A 8 12.95 14.67 -5.74
C SER A 8 13.14 13.49 -4.80
N ARG A 9 12.03 12.98 -4.23
CA ARG A 9 12.10 11.76 -3.44
C ARG A 9 12.73 10.72 -4.36
N PRO A 10 13.75 9.96 -3.93
CA PRO A 10 14.34 8.94 -4.79
C PRO A 10 13.24 8.03 -5.33
N ARG A 11 13.34 7.64 -6.61
CA ARG A 11 12.30 6.88 -7.33
C ARG A 11 11.84 5.62 -6.60
N GLY A 12 12.70 5.08 -5.73
CA GLY A 12 12.40 3.90 -4.93
C GLY A 12 12.28 2.70 -5.85
N TRP A 13 11.21 1.92 -5.69
CA TRP A 13 10.92 0.72 -6.48
C TRP A 13 9.84 0.93 -7.54
N ARG A 14 9.65 2.18 -7.97
CA ARG A 14 8.70 2.53 -9.02
C ARG A 14 9.42 2.79 -10.34
N THR A 15 8.75 2.49 -11.45
CA THR A 15 9.15 2.99 -12.76
C THR A 15 9.12 4.53 -12.76
N LEU A 16 9.78 5.14 -13.75
CA LEU A 16 9.76 6.61 -13.88
C LEU A 16 8.34 7.15 -14.03
N HIS A 17 7.49 6.47 -14.80
CA HIS A 17 6.10 6.87 -15.02
C HIS A 17 5.31 6.88 -13.72
N THR A 18 5.32 5.75 -12.99
CA THR A 18 4.57 5.62 -11.73
C THR A 18 5.14 6.53 -10.64
N HIS A 19 6.45 6.75 -10.62
CA HIS A 19 7.06 7.72 -9.72
C HIS A 19 6.56 9.15 -9.96
N ASN A 20 6.49 9.59 -11.23
CA ASN A 20 6.03 10.92 -11.57
C ASN A 20 4.55 11.11 -11.17
N ALA A 21 3.69 10.13 -11.50
CA ALA A 21 2.29 10.17 -11.07
C ALA A 21 2.13 10.22 -9.54
N TYR A 22 2.97 9.48 -8.81
CA TYR A 22 3.01 9.56 -7.35
C TYR A 22 3.46 10.95 -6.85
N ALA A 23 4.50 11.52 -7.46
CA ALA A 23 4.99 12.85 -7.09
C ALA A 23 3.92 13.93 -7.33
N GLU A 24 3.27 13.91 -8.49
CA GLU A 24 2.17 14.82 -8.84
C GLU A 24 1.01 14.74 -7.84
N ALA A 25 0.63 13.53 -7.43
CA ALA A 25 -0.43 13.33 -6.44
C ALA A 25 -0.04 13.82 -5.03
N ILE A 26 1.23 13.74 -4.65
CA ILE A 26 1.71 14.31 -3.39
C ILE A 26 1.74 15.85 -3.46
N GLU A 27 2.20 16.40 -4.60
CA GLU A 27 2.29 17.85 -4.83
C GLU A 27 0.92 18.53 -4.93
N SER A 28 -0.06 17.85 -5.52
CA SER A 28 -1.44 18.36 -5.60
C SER A 28 -2.13 18.47 -4.24
N GLY A 29 -1.53 17.88 -3.20
CA GLY A 29 -2.09 17.85 -1.85
C GLY A 29 -3.19 16.81 -1.68
N GLU A 30 -3.42 15.95 -2.68
CA GLU A 30 -4.44 14.89 -2.67
C GLU A 30 -4.35 14.02 -1.39
N TYR A 31 -3.13 13.77 -0.89
CA TYR A 31 -2.88 12.98 0.33
C TYR A 31 -2.91 13.77 1.66
N ASN A 32 -3.08 15.08 1.62
CA ASN A 32 -3.02 15.95 2.80
C ASN A 32 -4.42 16.40 3.28
N ASP A 33 -5.48 16.03 2.57
CA ASP A 33 -6.85 16.36 2.97
C ASP A 33 -7.30 15.46 4.14
N PRO A 34 -7.58 16.01 5.34
CA PRO A 34 -8.03 15.22 6.48
C PRO A 34 -9.47 14.71 6.33
N SER A 35 -10.26 15.27 5.41
CA SER A 35 -11.64 14.87 5.15
C SER A 35 -11.76 13.72 4.13
N PHE A 36 -10.65 13.35 3.50
CA PHE A 36 -10.61 12.36 2.45
C PHE A 36 -9.53 11.30 2.70
N CYS A 37 -9.82 10.04 2.43
CA CYS A 37 -8.82 8.97 2.55
C CYS A 37 -8.85 8.05 1.33
N HIS A 38 -7.79 8.09 0.51
CA HIS A 38 -7.66 7.22 -0.67
C HIS A 38 -7.79 5.73 -0.36
N ILE A 39 -7.34 5.31 0.82
CA ILE A 39 -7.45 3.92 1.24
C ILE A 39 -8.90 3.56 1.54
N CYS A 40 -9.71 4.48 2.08
CA CYS A 40 -11.13 4.25 2.34
C CYS A 40 -11.93 4.15 1.03
N GLU A 41 -11.66 5.04 0.07
CA GLU A 41 -12.38 5.07 -1.21
C GLU A 41 -11.92 4.01 -2.22
N ALA A 42 -10.77 3.37 -1.98
CA ALA A 42 -10.28 2.33 -2.87
C ALA A 42 -11.24 1.12 -2.91
N PRO A 43 -11.52 0.55 -4.10
CA PRO A 43 -12.34 -0.64 -4.21
C PRO A 43 -11.62 -1.86 -3.61
N SER A 44 -12.39 -2.67 -2.90
CA SER A 44 -11.93 -3.96 -2.37
C SER A 44 -11.70 -4.94 -3.52
N VAL A 45 -10.53 -5.57 -3.56
CA VAL A 45 -10.24 -6.75 -4.37
C VAL A 45 -10.76 -8.01 -3.68
N ILE A 46 -10.55 -8.08 -2.35
CA ILE A 46 -10.99 -9.18 -1.48
C ILE A 46 -11.42 -8.59 -0.15
N GLU A 47 -12.46 -9.15 0.46
CA GLU A 47 -12.94 -8.78 1.79
C GLU A 47 -12.89 -9.96 2.75
N PHE A 48 -12.50 -9.68 4.00
CA PHE A 48 -12.51 -10.59 5.14
C PHE A 48 -13.47 -10.04 6.20
N GLU A 49 -13.40 -10.45 7.47
CA GLU A 49 -14.30 -9.91 8.49
C GLU A 49 -13.94 -8.45 8.80
N HIS A 50 -12.73 -8.20 9.30
CA HIS A 50 -12.26 -6.86 9.68
C HIS A 50 -11.29 -6.24 8.67
N TRP A 51 -10.79 -7.05 7.73
CA TRP A 51 -9.78 -6.63 6.75
C TRP A 51 -10.32 -6.65 5.32
N ARG A 52 -9.62 -5.94 4.45
CA ARG A 52 -9.79 -6.03 3.01
C ARG A 52 -8.46 -5.84 2.30
N ILE A 53 -8.36 -6.37 1.09
CA ILE A 53 -7.23 -6.15 0.20
C ILE A 53 -7.67 -5.17 -0.88
N ILE A 54 -6.85 -4.15 -1.13
CA ILE A 54 -7.04 -3.15 -2.19
C ILE A 54 -5.80 -3.08 -3.07
N GLN A 55 -5.94 -2.67 -4.33
CA GLN A 55 -4.78 -2.40 -5.18
C GLN A 55 -4.04 -1.13 -4.72
N ASN A 56 -2.71 -1.13 -4.79
CA ASN A 56 -1.95 0.09 -4.54
C ASN A 56 -2.04 1.03 -5.76
N LYS A 57 -2.55 2.25 -5.57
CA LYS A 57 -2.63 3.30 -6.62
C LYS A 57 -1.26 3.60 -7.25
N PHE A 58 -0.18 3.48 -6.46
CA PHE A 58 1.19 3.77 -6.88
C PHE A 58 2.11 2.57 -6.61
N PRO A 59 1.96 1.49 -7.41
CA PRO A 59 2.62 0.22 -7.17
C PRO A 59 4.15 0.33 -7.24
N TYR A 60 4.84 -0.69 -6.72
CA TYR A 60 6.29 -0.83 -6.82
C TYR A 60 6.60 -1.62 -8.09
N ASP A 61 6.12 -1.08 -9.20
CA ASP A 61 6.06 -1.71 -10.52
C ASP A 61 7.42 -1.96 -11.15
N GLU A 62 8.52 -1.45 -10.59
CA GLU A 62 9.86 -1.84 -11.01
C GLU A 62 10.17 -3.28 -10.57
N ILE A 63 9.82 -3.63 -9.32
CA ILE A 63 10.20 -4.91 -8.69
C ILE A 63 9.04 -5.89 -8.56
N ALA A 64 7.80 -5.42 -8.55
CA ALA A 64 6.62 -6.22 -8.29
C ALA A 64 5.73 -6.30 -9.54
N ARG A 65 5.21 -7.49 -9.81
CA ARG A 65 4.15 -7.70 -10.82
C ARG A 65 2.76 -7.40 -10.26
N ARG A 66 2.59 -7.54 -8.94
CA ARG A 66 1.38 -7.21 -8.21
C ARG A 66 1.77 -6.54 -6.91
N HIS A 67 1.16 -5.40 -6.62
CA HIS A 67 1.35 -4.66 -5.38
C HIS A 67 -0.02 -4.22 -4.86
N ASP A 68 -0.50 -4.98 -3.87
CA ASP A 68 -1.74 -4.71 -3.18
C ASP A 68 -1.44 -4.23 -1.75
N MET A 69 -2.47 -3.82 -1.02
CA MET A 69 -2.37 -3.48 0.39
C MET A 69 -3.48 -4.19 1.14
N ILE A 70 -3.14 -4.77 2.29
CA ILE A 70 -4.14 -5.18 3.28
C ILE A 70 -4.37 -4.04 4.26
N VAL A 71 -5.65 -3.69 4.44
CA VAL A 71 -6.10 -2.53 5.20
C VAL A 71 -7.32 -2.91 6.05
N PRO A 72 -7.52 -2.29 7.22
CA PRO A 72 -8.76 -2.48 7.95
C PRO A 72 -9.93 -1.92 7.14
N LYS A 73 -11.11 -2.51 7.28
CA LYS A 73 -12.33 -1.96 6.65
C LYS A 73 -12.71 -0.59 7.21
N VAL A 74 -12.34 -0.33 8.46
CA VAL A 74 -12.59 0.93 9.16
C VAL A 74 -11.31 1.76 9.20
N HIS A 75 -11.41 3.06 8.92
CA HIS A 75 -10.30 4.00 9.03
C HIS A 75 -9.76 4.05 10.46
N LYS A 76 -8.55 3.53 10.67
CA LYS A 76 -7.89 3.56 11.98
C LYS A 76 -6.38 3.44 11.86
N LYS A 77 -5.68 3.85 12.93
CA LYS A 77 -4.24 3.69 13.05
C LYS A 77 -3.87 2.33 13.63
N GLU A 78 -2.57 2.05 13.67
CA GLU A 78 -2.05 0.78 14.18
C GLU A 78 -2.34 0.62 15.68
N GLU A 79 -2.17 1.71 16.45
CA GLU A 79 -2.42 1.74 17.89
C GLU A 79 -3.89 1.51 18.27
N ASP A 80 -4.81 1.68 17.32
CA ASP A 80 -6.26 1.53 17.51
C ASP A 80 -6.77 0.12 17.12
N LEU A 81 -5.89 -0.77 16.66
CA LEU A 81 -6.28 -2.14 16.29
C LEU A 81 -6.61 -2.97 17.53
N THR A 82 -7.75 -3.65 17.49
CA THR A 82 -8.17 -4.54 18.59
C THR A 82 -7.43 -5.88 18.55
N ALA A 83 -7.45 -6.61 19.67
CA ALA A 83 -6.86 -7.95 19.74
C ALA A 83 -7.48 -8.94 18.74
N ILE A 84 -8.78 -8.82 18.45
CA ILE A 84 -9.50 -9.67 17.49
C ILE A 84 -9.00 -9.38 16.07
N GLU A 85 -8.87 -8.11 15.72
CA GLU A 85 -8.42 -7.69 14.39
C GLU A 85 -6.96 -8.06 14.14
N LEU A 86 -6.11 -7.92 15.16
CA LEU A 86 -4.72 -8.38 15.13
C LEU A 86 -4.62 -9.90 15.00
N GLN A 87 -5.53 -10.64 15.62
CA GLN A 87 -5.59 -12.10 15.51
C GLN A 87 -6.01 -12.52 14.10
N GLU A 88 -7.06 -11.93 13.53
CA GLU A 88 -7.45 -12.19 12.14
C GLU A 88 -6.31 -11.85 11.17
N LEU A 89 -5.62 -10.73 11.37
CA LEU A 89 -4.47 -10.37 10.52
C LEU A 89 -3.36 -11.43 10.58
N ARG A 90 -3.10 -12.03 11.76
CA ARG A 90 -2.12 -13.12 11.88
C ARG A 90 -2.57 -14.36 11.13
N GLU A 91 -3.85 -14.71 11.19
CA GLU A 91 -4.44 -15.83 10.47
C GLU A 91 -4.36 -15.62 8.94
N LEU A 92 -4.68 -14.41 8.47
CA LEU A 92 -4.54 -14.06 7.06
C LEU A 92 -3.08 -14.13 6.60
N LYS A 93 -2.12 -13.73 7.45
CA LYS A 93 -0.68 -13.82 7.17
C LYS A 93 -0.21 -15.26 6.98
N ILE A 94 -0.71 -16.22 7.76
CA ILE A 94 -0.32 -17.63 7.65
C ILE A 94 -1.14 -18.40 6.59
N GLY A 95 -2.31 -17.89 6.21
CA GLY A 95 -3.18 -18.47 5.19
C GLY A 95 -3.12 -17.69 3.88
N HIS A 96 -4.22 -17.02 3.53
CA HIS A 96 -4.42 -16.40 2.22
C HIS A 96 -3.25 -15.55 1.72
N ILE A 97 -2.64 -14.73 2.60
CA ILE A 97 -1.52 -13.87 2.21
C ILE A 97 -0.27 -14.69 1.89
N ASN A 98 0.06 -15.69 2.72
CA ASN A 98 1.19 -16.59 2.50
C ASN A 98 1.06 -17.35 1.18
N ASP A 99 -0.16 -17.75 0.83
CA ASP A 99 -0.40 -18.55 -0.38
C ASP A 99 -0.39 -17.70 -1.66
N THR A 100 -0.62 -16.39 -1.54
CA THR A 100 -0.82 -15.48 -2.69
C THR A 100 0.36 -14.55 -2.95
N TYR A 101 1.01 -14.05 -1.89
CA TYR A 101 2.07 -13.04 -1.97
C TYR A 101 3.40 -13.61 -1.46
N GLN A 102 4.51 -13.12 -2.02
CA GLN A 102 5.84 -13.56 -1.57
C GLN A 102 6.37 -12.71 -0.41
N MET A 103 5.87 -11.47 -0.28
CA MET A 103 6.41 -10.53 0.68
C MET A 103 5.30 -9.66 1.25
N LEU A 104 5.36 -9.49 2.57
CA LEU A 104 4.62 -8.48 3.31
C LEU A 104 5.60 -7.43 3.82
N MET A 105 5.25 -6.17 3.65
CA MET A 105 6.11 -5.04 3.97
C MET A 105 5.38 -3.96 4.74
N GLU A 106 6.09 -3.35 5.68
CA GLU A 106 5.62 -2.18 6.41
C GLU A 106 6.63 -1.04 6.31
N SER A 107 6.14 0.14 5.98
CA SER A 107 6.92 1.37 6.07
C SER A 107 6.99 1.82 7.53
N VAL A 108 8.16 2.20 8.02
CA VAL A 108 8.27 2.85 9.34
C VAL A 108 7.45 4.16 9.38
N PRO A 109 6.91 4.58 10.55
CA PRO A 109 5.98 5.71 10.64
C PRO A 109 6.45 7.00 9.94
N LYS A 110 7.74 7.34 10.06
CA LYS A 110 8.34 8.52 9.41
C LYS A 110 8.20 8.53 7.88
N ASN A 111 8.07 7.37 7.26
CA ASN A 111 8.06 7.20 5.80
C ASN A 111 6.67 6.79 5.26
N LYS A 112 5.65 6.62 6.12
CA LYS A 112 4.27 6.34 5.68
C LYS A 112 3.69 7.60 5.01
N SER A 113 3.12 7.45 3.81
CA SER A 113 2.42 8.57 3.13
C SER A 113 1.05 8.85 3.75
N LEU A 114 0.40 7.82 4.30
CA LEU A 114 -0.87 7.91 5.00
C LEU A 114 -0.74 7.31 6.41
N PRO A 115 -0.12 8.03 7.37
CA PRO A 115 0.08 7.50 8.72
C PRO A 115 -1.23 7.35 9.52
N GLN A 116 -2.33 7.97 9.06
CA GLN A 116 -3.62 7.97 9.75
C GLN A 116 -4.43 6.69 9.53
N HIS A 117 -4.06 5.89 8.51
CA HIS A 117 -4.77 4.67 8.14
C HIS A 117 -3.76 3.52 8.06
N PHE A 118 -3.90 2.53 8.93
CA PHE A 118 -3.04 1.36 8.97
C PHE A 118 -3.11 0.55 7.67
N HIS A 119 -1.97 0.23 7.10
CA HIS A 119 -1.89 -0.61 5.91
C HIS A 119 -0.56 -1.34 5.85
N LEU A 120 -0.58 -2.54 5.28
CA LEU A 120 0.60 -3.32 4.98
C LEU A 120 0.67 -3.57 3.48
N HIS A 121 1.86 -3.47 2.91
CA HIS A 121 2.10 -3.72 1.51
C HIS A 121 2.23 -5.22 1.25
N LEU A 122 1.52 -5.71 0.25
CA LEU A 122 1.55 -7.11 -0.20
C LEU A 122 2.15 -7.16 -1.60
N LEU A 123 3.28 -7.85 -1.75
CA LEU A 123 4.04 -7.87 -2.99
C LEU A 123 4.12 -9.27 -3.58
N GLN A 124 3.83 -9.33 -4.87
CA GLN A 124 4.23 -10.43 -5.73
C GLN A 124 5.42 -9.97 -6.57
N ILE A 125 6.62 -10.47 -6.28
CA ILE A 125 7.86 -9.97 -6.87
C ILE A 125 8.02 -10.54 -8.29
N LYS A 126 8.57 -9.73 -9.20
CA LYS A 126 8.97 -10.20 -10.53
C LYS A 126 10.14 -11.16 -10.36
N THR A 127 9.93 -12.43 -10.73
CA THR A 127 11.05 -13.37 -10.85
C THR A 127 11.56 -13.35 -12.30
N PRO A 128 12.88 -13.51 -12.54
CA PRO A 128 13.44 -13.48 -13.90
C PRO A 128 12.85 -14.52 -14.87
N ASN A 129 12.17 -15.56 -14.36
CA ASN A 129 11.74 -16.73 -15.14
C ASN A 129 10.28 -17.16 -14.90
N GLN A 130 9.39 -16.30 -14.39
CA GLN A 130 7.96 -16.65 -14.38
C GLN A 130 7.30 -16.32 -15.72
N PRO A 131 6.63 -17.29 -16.38
CA PRO A 131 5.78 -16.97 -17.51
C PRO A 131 4.68 -16.00 -17.07
N LEU A 132 4.36 -15.05 -17.95
CA LEU A 132 3.21 -14.16 -17.77
C LEU A 132 1.97 -15.04 -17.54
N GLN A 133 1.28 -14.82 -16.42
CA GLN A 133 -0.01 -15.47 -16.21
C GLN A 133 -1.00 -14.80 -17.17
N PRO A 134 -1.85 -15.56 -17.88
CA PRO A 134 -2.87 -14.98 -18.75
C PRO A 134 -3.90 -14.21 -17.91
N GLU A 135 -4.41 -13.13 -18.50
CA GLU A 135 -5.43 -12.23 -17.96
C GLU A 135 -6.76 -12.92 -17.65
#